data_AF-G9NVS5-F1
#
_entry.id   AF-G9NVS5-F1
#
_cell.length_a   1.000
_cell.length_b   1.000
_cell.length_c   1.000
_cell.angle_alpha   90.00
_cell.angle_beta   90.00
_cell.angle_gamma   90.00
#
_symmetry.space_group_name_H-M   'P 1'
#
loop_
_entity.id
_entity.type
_entity.pdbx_description
1 polymer ?
#
loop_
_entity_poly.entity_id
_entity_poly.type
_entity_poly.pdbx_seq_one_letter_code
_entity_poly.pdbx_strand_id
1 'polypeptide(L)'
;MNVSSPATGTAPPLVNRDDLRRTALHVPDPSVKQAADARSVTDSGHKSKVDETVLKDVERLLKLHYLRSRSYNEAMEILYGRNTTSDLELYFDLSGHANITQTGLENLLSKLKFEDILQYVAIPRISVEVNVNTANSKRARGSGRSSKQDGDGRRDLCYIFDRLRKKGVKTVLKVIIDDSTMPAHSDEAIEDALKFMDVEIWDWKRMDLCSEVIHRVASKAREVNLYWSGNNAVLRGWSEEGGLKRLSQLKTVHLHIQQDFRRLLFDAERYYERGKVDETIEEPIKIALIDDGVDVKDLEFSFIGGRTFCTRDEEHNLNDPYYVSSTGHGTIMAKQIHLLCPRAQFYVLRLEDHASEEGGRQITAKSAAQAILAAVRKKVHIISMSWTIDPPEDEEERRLLDLAIGAAANENILLFCSASDKGAKSSETYPSKATKKIFTIGAATSSGMADPWVGNLGNINFTFPGTKVEMDGPRTDDSSLREVSGSSIATALAAGLAGLVLYCVQVRLLVATDQEKQKARRDFQLLKQHDYMMKALKDIGTTEESNHKFIEVWEVFGKKVEEKERYDQERWLDLIAEVGMILCRKIS
;
A
#
# COMPACT_ATOMS: atom_id res chain seq x y z
N MET A 1 43.55 33.53 7.16
CA MET A 1 43.48 32.32 6.32
C MET A 1 42.51 32.61 5.19
N ASN A 2 42.98 32.58 3.96
CA ASN A 2 42.16 32.73 2.75
C ASN A 2 41.14 31.60 2.69
N VAL A 3 39.85 31.92 2.53
CA VAL A 3 38.83 30.93 2.17
C VAL A 3 38.07 31.47 0.97
N SER A 4 38.31 30.80 -0.15
CA SER A 4 37.80 31.07 -1.49
C SER A 4 36.31 30.69 -1.58
N SER A 5 35.50 31.58 -2.15
CA SER A 5 34.12 31.31 -2.55
C SER A 5 34.05 30.33 -3.74
N PRO A 6 33.06 29.42 -3.82
CA PRO A 6 32.83 28.63 -5.02
C PRO A 6 31.98 29.41 -6.03
N ALA A 7 32.42 29.35 -7.29
CA ALA A 7 31.78 29.96 -8.45
C ALA A 7 30.51 29.19 -8.87
N THR A 8 29.50 29.97 -9.26
CA THR A 8 28.25 29.54 -9.86
C THR A 8 28.47 29.04 -11.30
N GLY A 9 28.17 27.76 -11.53
CA GLY A 9 28.20 27.15 -12.87
C GLY A 9 26.88 27.35 -13.60
N THR A 10 26.89 28.18 -14.64
CA THR A 10 25.79 28.38 -15.60
C THR A 10 25.66 27.20 -16.55
N ALA A 11 24.43 26.73 -16.76
CA ALA A 11 24.07 25.64 -17.68
C ALA A 11 24.32 26.00 -19.16
N PRO A 12 24.74 25.03 -20.01
CA PRO A 12 24.88 25.25 -21.46
C PRO A 12 23.53 25.09 -22.21
N PRO A 13 23.31 25.82 -23.31
CA PRO A 13 22.05 25.82 -24.04
C PRO A 13 21.91 24.65 -25.03
N LEU A 14 20.65 24.30 -25.29
CA LEU A 14 20.17 23.29 -26.24
C LEU A 14 20.62 23.59 -27.68
N VAL A 15 21.23 22.61 -28.34
CA VAL A 15 21.57 22.68 -29.78
C VAL A 15 20.52 21.94 -30.61
N ASN A 16 20.00 22.66 -31.60
CA ASN A 16 18.94 22.28 -32.51
C ASN A 16 19.45 21.31 -33.60
N ARG A 17 18.61 20.35 -34.00
CA ARG A 17 18.85 19.41 -35.11
C ARG A 17 18.66 20.16 -36.42
N ASP A 18 19.72 20.46 -37.17
CA ASP A 18 19.72 20.61 -38.65
C ASP A 18 21.05 21.17 -39.21
N ASP A 19 22.19 20.51 -38.98
CA ASP A 19 23.45 21.00 -39.59
C ASP A 19 24.52 19.93 -39.91
N LEU A 20 24.14 18.80 -40.53
CA LEU A 20 25.11 17.86 -41.12
C LEU A 20 24.61 17.25 -42.43
N ARG A 21 24.36 18.09 -43.45
CA ARG A 21 24.39 17.68 -44.86
C ARG A 21 24.81 18.83 -45.75
N ARG A 22 26.11 18.90 -46.07
CA ARG A 22 26.70 19.34 -47.35
C ARG A 22 28.18 19.60 -47.14
N THR A 23 29.02 18.72 -47.68
CA THR A 23 30.23 19.03 -48.48
C THR A 23 31.14 17.82 -48.54
N ALA A 24 31.23 17.19 -49.72
CA ALA A 24 32.45 16.57 -50.25
C ALA A 24 32.13 15.86 -51.57
N LEU A 25 32.21 16.61 -52.68
CA LEU A 25 32.42 16.06 -54.01
C LEU A 25 33.50 16.92 -54.65
N HIS A 26 34.74 16.43 -54.64
CA HIS A 26 35.74 16.88 -55.59
C HIS A 26 36.69 15.72 -55.93
N VAL A 27 36.70 15.40 -57.22
CA VAL A 27 37.54 14.40 -57.88
C VAL A 27 38.66 15.14 -58.61
N PRO A 28 39.91 14.65 -58.61
CA PRO A 28 40.84 14.95 -59.68
C PRO A 28 41.16 13.73 -60.55
N ASP A 29 41.27 14.00 -61.85
CA ASP A 29 41.53 13.12 -62.99
C ASP A 29 43.02 12.69 -63.07
N PRO A 30 43.38 11.58 -63.76
CA PRO A 30 44.70 10.97 -63.72
C PRO A 30 45.53 11.27 -64.98
N SER A 31 46.82 11.56 -64.81
CA SER A 31 47.83 11.23 -65.83
C SER A 31 49.24 11.42 -65.29
N VAL A 32 50.02 10.32 -65.24
CA VAL A 32 51.39 10.17 -65.81
C VAL A 32 51.91 8.75 -65.46
N LYS A 33 52.31 8.02 -66.51
CA LYS A 33 53.02 6.72 -66.53
C LYS A 33 54.49 6.96 -66.09
N GLN A 34 55.34 6.05 -65.61
CA GLN A 34 55.57 4.61 -65.83
C GLN A 34 56.78 4.25 -64.92
N ALA A 35 56.84 3.05 -64.34
CA ALA A 35 58.05 2.19 -64.28
C ALA A 35 57.83 1.05 -63.28
N ALA A 36 58.08 -0.16 -63.76
CA ALA A 36 58.04 -1.39 -63.00
C ALA A 36 59.23 -1.48 -62.03
N ASP A 37 58.99 -1.97 -60.82
CA ASP A 37 59.92 -2.87 -60.16
C ASP A 37 59.16 -3.79 -59.21
N ALA A 38 59.17 -5.07 -59.55
CA ALA A 38 58.61 -6.14 -58.76
C ALA A 38 59.52 -6.40 -57.55
N ARG A 39 59.02 -6.09 -56.34
CA ARG A 39 59.49 -6.71 -55.10
C ARG A 39 58.31 -7.28 -54.35
N SER A 40 58.33 -8.60 -54.21
CA SER A 40 57.41 -9.41 -53.45
C SER A 40 57.35 -8.94 -51.99
N VAL A 41 56.17 -8.52 -51.55
CA VAL A 41 55.80 -8.53 -50.13
C VAL A 41 54.46 -9.25 -50.05
N THR A 42 54.51 -10.46 -49.51
CA THR A 42 53.35 -11.25 -49.13
C THR A 42 52.61 -10.52 -48.02
N ASP A 43 51.48 -9.87 -48.33
CA ASP A 43 50.54 -9.42 -47.30
C ASP A 43 49.59 -10.58 -46.98
N SER A 44 49.94 -11.30 -45.93
CA SER A 44 49.13 -12.33 -45.30
C SER A 44 47.85 -11.71 -44.74
N GLY A 45 46.73 -11.93 -45.44
CA GLY A 45 45.41 -11.53 -44.99
C GLY A 45 45.11 -11.97 -43.55
N HIS A 46 45.18 -11.02 -42.62
CA HIS A 46 44.62 -11.17 -41.29
C HIS A 46 43.11 -10.90 -41.34
N LYS A 47 42.34 -11.90 -41.80
CA LYS A 47 40.93 -12.00 -41.40
C LYS A 47 40.92 -12.46 -39.94
N SER A 48 40.81 -11.52 -39.01
CA SER A 48 40.44 -11.79 -37.62
C SER A 48 39.18 -12.67 -37.61
N LYS A 49 39.29 -13.91 -37.13
CA LYS A 49 38.12 -14.74 -36.83
C LYS A 49 37.45 -14.10 -35.62
N VAL A 50 36.29 -13.48 -35.83
CA VAL A 50 35.46 -12.99 -34.73
C VAL A 50 35.10 -14.17 -33.83
N ASP A 51 35.34 -14.01 -32.53
CA ASP A 51 35.02 -15.02 -31.53
C ASP A 51 33.50 -15.22 -31.44
N GLU A 52 33.04 -16.45 -31.66
CA GLU A 52 31.62 -16.82 -31.62
C GLU A 52 30.98 -16.55 -30.26
N THR A 53 31.78 -16.58 -29.19
CA THR A 53 31.36 -16.25 -27.83
C THR A 53 30.99 -14.78 -27.73
N VAL A 54 31.85 -13.91 -28.25
CA VAL A 54 31.63 -12.46 -28.28
C VAL A 54 30.39 -12.10 -29.09
N LEU A 55 30.14 -12.80 -30.21
CA LEU A 55 28.93 -12.59 -31.00
C LEU A 55 27.66 -12.96 -30.21
N LYS A 56 27.65 -14.09 -29.52
CA LYS A 56 26.50 -14.51 -28.68
C LYS A 56 26.27 -13.54 -27.51
N ASP A 57 27.34 -13.03 -26.91
CA ASP A 57 27.24 -12.06 -25.82
C ASP A 57 26.68 -10.72 -26.31
N VAL A 58 27.12 -10.24 -27.48
CA VAL A 58 26.58 -9.03 -28.11
C VAL A 58 25.11 -9.24 -28.51
N GLU A 59 24.76 -10.38 -29.10
CA GLU A 59 23.38 -10.72 -29.43
C GLU A 59 22.49 -10.71 -28.19
N ARG A 60 22.93 -11.38 -27.11
CA ARG A 60 22.21 -11.41 -25.83
C ARG A 60 22.06 -10.01 -25.24
N LEU A 61 23.12 -9.19 -25.28
CA LEU A 61 23.09 -7.82 -24.79
C LEU A 61 22.03 -6.98 -25.52
N LEU A 62 21.99 -7.08 -26.86
CA LEU A 62 21.04 -6.34 -27.70
C LEU A 62 19.61 -6.83 -27.48
N LYS A 63 19.38 -8.15 -27.43
CA LYS A 63 18.07 -8.74 -27.11
C LYS A 63 17.56 -8.22 -25.77
N LEU A 64 18.38 -8.31 -24.73
CA LEU A 64 18.02 -7.80 -23.40
C LEU A 64 17.69 -6.30 -23.45
N HIS A 65 18.52 -5.48 -24.11
CA HIS A 65 18.26 -4.04 -24.20
C HIS A 65 16.91 -3.72 -24.82
N TYR A 66 16.58 -4.31 -25.98
CA TYR A 66 15.33 -4.01 -26.68
C TYR A 66 14.12 -4.62 -25.99
N LEU A 67 14.20 -5.87 -25.54
CA LEU A 67 13.09 -6.53 -24.83
C LEU A 67 12.74 -5.83 -23.51
N ARG A 68 13.69 -5.12 -22.88
CA ARG A 68 13.46 -4.30 -21.67
C ARG A 68 12.87 -2.92 -21.95
N SER A 69 13.11 -2.33 -23.13
CA SER A 69 12.89 -0.90 -23.38
C SER A 69 11.90 -0.58 -24.50
N ARG A 70 11.36 -1.60 -25.17
CA ARG A 70 10.47 -1.47 -26.32
C ARG A 70 9.18 -2.26 -26.11
N SER A 71 8.12 -1.80 -26.76
CA SER A 71 6.87 -2.55 -26.85
C SER A 71 7.07 -3.86 -27.65
N TYR A 72 6.13 -4.80 -27.55
CA TYR A 72 6.19 -6.07 -28.29
C TYR A 72 6.43 -5.87 -29.78
N ASN A 73 5.63 -5.01 -30.43
CA ASN A 73 5.72 -4.76 -31.87
C ASN A 73 7.09 -4.18 -32.27
N GLU A 74 7.57 -3.18 -31.53
CA GLU A 74 8.87 -2.58 -31.79
C GLU A 74 10.02 -3.57 -31.57
N ALA A 75 9.95 -4.38 -30.53
CA ALA A 75 10.97 -5.40 -30.26
C ALA A 75 10.99 -6.46 -31.37
N MET A 76 9.82 -6.90 -31.85
CA MET A 76 9.72 -7.86 -32.96
C MET A 76 10.33 -7.29 -34.24
N GLU A 77 9.97 -6.04 -34.59
CA GLU A 77 10.52 -5.36 -35.77
C GLU A 77 12.03 -5.16 -35.69
N ILE A 78 12.57 -4.84 -34.52
CA ILE A 78 14.00 -4.59 -34.32
C ILE A 78 14.80 -5.91 -34.38
N LEU A 79 14.29 -6.96 -33.75
CA LEU A 79 15.00 -8.24 -33.66
C LEU A 79 14.96 -9.03 -34.98
N TYR A 80 13.84 -8.99 -35.69
CA TYR A 80 13.63 -9.83 -36.87
C TYR A 80 13.48 -9.04 -38.18
N GLY A 81 13.27 -7.72 -38.11
CA GLY A 81 13.08 -6.84 -39.26
C GLY A 81 11.60 -6.53 -39.53
N ARG A 82 11.33 -5.33 -40.07
CA ARG A 82 9.96 -4.80 -40.30
C ARG A 82 9.11 -5.57 -41.30
N ASN A 83 9.73 -6.33 -42.20
CA ASN A 83 9.06 -7.04 -43.29
C ASN A 83 9.26 -8.56 -43.19
N THR A 84 9.59 -9.05 -42.00
CA THR A 84 9.92 -10.45 -41.75
C THR A 84 8.95 -11.02 -40.73
N THR A 85 8.31 -12.14 -41.07
CA THR A 85 7.42 -12.85 -40.14
C THR A 85 8.27 -13.81 -39.30
N SER A 86 8.43 -13.51 -38.02
CA SER A 86 9.00 -14.46 -37.05
C SER A 86 7.89 -15.36 -36.52
N ASP A 87 8.16 -16.67 -36.44
CA ASP A 87 7.27 -17.63 -35.76
C ASP A 87 7.50 -17.66 -34.23
N LEU A 88 8.45 -16.87 -33.71
CA LEU A 88 8.86 -16.88 -32.31
C LEU A 88 8.06 -15.86 -31.51
N GLU A 89 7.46 -16.32 -30.41
CA GLU A 89 6.79 -15.46 -29.46
C GLU A 89 7.77 -14.90 -28.42
N LEU A 90 7.53 -13.64 -28.04
CA LEU A 90 8.32 -12.91 -27.05
C LEU A 90 7.65 -12.90 -25.66
N TYR A 91 6.46 -13.47 -25.51
CA TYR A 91 5.77 -13.58 -24.23
C TYR A 91 4.90 -14.83 -24.15
N PHE A 92 4.46 -15.17 -22.94
CA PHE A 92 3.46 -16.21 -22.72
C PHE A 92 2.43 -15.70 -21.70
N ASP A 93 1.19 -15.54 -22.15
CA ASP A 93 0.12 -14.91 -21.37
C ASP A 93 -1.11 -15.80 -21.38
N LEU A 94 -1.56 -16.20 -20.20
CA LEU A 94 -2.77 -16.97 -19.99
C LEU A 94 -3.92 -16.13 -19.41
N SER A 95 -3.76 -14.81 -19.29
CA SER A 95 -4.84 -13.91 -18.91
C SER A 95 -6.03 -14.07 -19.85
N GLY A 96 -7.23 -14.24 -19.27
CA GLY A 96 -8.46 -14.57 -20.02
C GLY A 96 -8.86 -16.04 -20.02
N HIS A 97 -8.01 -16.95 -19.54
CA HIS A 97 -8.37 -18.35 -19.31
C HIS A 97 -8.71 -18.59 -17.83
N ALA A 98 -9.93 -19.08 -17.54
CA ALA A 98 -10.34 -19.41 -16.18
C ALA A 98 -9.83 -20.79 -15.70
N ASN A 99 -9.83 -21.80 -16.59
CA ASN A 99 -9.31 -23.14 -16.35
C ASN A 99 -8.64 -23.69 -17.62
N ILE A 100 -7.60 -24.49 -17.48
CA ILE A 100 -6.94 -25.17 -18.60
C ILE A 100 -6.57 -26.60 -18.21
N THR A 101 -7.02 -27.57 -19.00
CA THR A 101 -6.62 -28.97 -18.79
C THR A 101 -5.17 -29.17 -19.21
N GLN A 102 -4.49 -30.19 -18.66
CA GLN A 102 -3.13 -30.52 -19.08
C GLN A 102 -3.02 -30.74 -20.60
N THR A 103 -3.99 -31.43 -21.20
CA THR A 103 -4.05 -31.65 -22.65
C THR A 103 -4.28 -30.35 -23.42
N GLY A 104 -5.12 -29.45 -22.91
CA GLY A 104 -5.34 -28.12 -23.49
C GLY A 104 -4.06 -27.29 -23.49
N LEU A 105 -3.32 -27.31 -22.39
CA LEU A 105 -2.04 -26.63 -22.26
C LEU A 105 -0.98 -27.21 -23.20
N GLU A 106 -0.87 -28.53 -23.31
CA GLU A 106 0.06 -29.17 -24.27
C GLU A 106 -0.30 -28.84 -25.72
N ASN A 107 -1.59 -28.83 -26.06
CA ASN A 107 -2.05 -28.44 -27.39
C ASN A 107 -1.71 -26.98 -27.68
N LEU A 108 -1.93 -26.07 -26.72
CA LEU A 108 -1.54 -24.66 -26.83
C LEU A 108 -0.03 -24.55 -27.06
N LEU A 109 0.77 -25.13 -26.16
CA LEU A 109 2.22 -25.05 -26.21
C LEU A 109 2.76 -25.68 -27.50
N SER A 110 2.21 -26.79 -28.00
CA SER A 110 2.69 -27.43 -29.24
C SER A 110 2.63 -26.51 -30.47
N LYS A 111 1.76 -25.50 -30.46
CA LYS A 111 1.58 -24.52 -31.54
C LYS A 111 2.46 -23.28 -31.40
N LEU A 112 3.06 -23.06 -30.23
CA LEU A 112 3.88 -21.89 -29.94
C LEU A 112 5.37 -22.23 -30.02
N LYS A 113 6.16 -21.37 -30.66
CA LYS A 113 7.62 -21.38 -30.55
C LYS A 113 8.02 -20.12 -29.79
N PHE A 114 8.99 -20.23 -28.89
CA PHE A 114 9.38 -19.12 -28.02
C PHE A 114 10.81 -18.72 -28.31
N GLU A 115 11.10 -17.44 -28.11
CA GLU A 115 12.48 -17.02 -27.93
C GLU A 115 13.09 -17.53 -26.63
N ASP A 116 14.42 -17.54 -26.56
CA ASP A 116 15.13 -17.92 -25.34
C ASP A 116 15.02 -16.85 -24.23
N ILE A 117 14.63 -15.62 -24.57
CA ILE A 117 14.30 -14.52 -23.64
C ILE A 117 12.87 -14.04 -23.90
N LEU A 118 12.00 -14.15 -22.88
CA LEU A 118 10.64 -13.61 -22.93
C LEU A 118 10.57 -12.26 -22.21
N GLN A 119 9.81 -11.30 -22.77
CA GLN A 119 9.47 -10.03 -22.12
C GLN A 119 8.67 -10.25 -20.85
N TYR A 120 7.69 -11.16 -20.90
CA TYR A 120 6.95 -11.53 -19.70
C TYR A 120 6.29 -12.91 -19.80
N VAL A 121 5.98 -13.46 -18.64
CA VAL A 121 5.08 -14.60 -18.46
C VAL A 121 3.98 -14.17 -17.50
N ALA A 122 2.71 -14.22 -17.94
CA ALA A 122 1.55 -13.86 -17.12
C ALA A 122 0.63 -15.08 -16.96
N ILE A 123 0.38 -15.46 -15.71
CA ILE A 123 -0.45 -16.61 -15.37
C ILE A 123 -1.47 -16.17 -14.32
N PRO A 124 -2.78 -16.09 -14.66
CA PRO A 124 -3.82 -15.79 -13.70
C PRO A 124 -4.07 -17.00 -12.80
N ARG A 125 -5.03 -16.89 -11.88
CA ARG A 125 -5.46 -18.03 -11.06
C ARG A 125 -6.10 -19.11 -11.95
N ILE A 126 -5.30 -20.10 -12.34
CA ILE A 126 -5.72 -21.27 -13.11
C ILE A 126 -5.29 -22.54 -12.40
N SER A 127 -6.06 -23.62 -12.47
CA SER A 127 -5.59 -24.95 -12.06
C SER A 127 -5.38 -25.82 -13.29
N VAL A 128 -4.20 -26.46 -13.41
CA VAL A 128 -3.98 -27.49 -14.43
C VAL A 128 -4.45 -28.84 -13.89
N GLU A 129 -5.54 -29.37 -14.44
CA GLU A 129 -6.00 -30.72 -14.12
C GLU A 129 -4.98 -31.76 -14.62
N VAL A 130 -4.19 -32.31 -13.70
CA VAL A 130 -3.23 -33.39 -14.00
C VAL A 130 -3.94 -34.73 -13.82
N ASN A 131 -4.02 -35.55 -14.86
CA ASN A 131 -4.55 -36.92 -14.76
C ASN A 131 -3.57 -37.81 -13.97
N VAL A 132 -3.82 -37.99 -12.68
CA VAL A 132 -3.02 -38.83 -11.77
C VAL A 132 -3.33 -40.32 -11.98
N ASN A 133 -3.10 -40.87 -13.17
CA ASN A 133 -3.28 -42.31 -13.43
C ASN A 133 -2.08 -42.98 -14.14
N THR A 134 -0.90 -42.34 -14.19
CA THR A 134 0.26 -42.93 -14.90
C THR A 134 1.61 -42.77 -14.20
N ALA A 135 1.64 -42.44 -12.91
CA ALA A 135 2.90 -42.24 -12.17
C ALA A 135 3.16 -43.21 -11.00
N ASN A 136 2.29 -44.21 -10.76
CA ASN A 136 2.48 -45.19 -9.68
C ASN A 136 3.07 -46.56 -10.10
N SER A 137 3.66 -46.69 -11.29
CA SER A 137 4.18 -47.98 -11.77
C SER A 137 5.71 -48.11 -11.86
N LYS A 138 6.54 -47.06 -11.70
CA LYS A 138 8.00 -47.18 -11.95
C LYS A 138 8.95 -46.46 -10.98
N ARG A 139 8.63 -46.42 -9.68
CA ARG A 139 9.62 -46.07 -8.63
C ARG A 139 9.63 -47.00 -7.41
N ALA A 140 9.14 -48.22 -7.54
CA ALA A 140 9.44 -49.29 -6.58
C ALA A 140 10.69 -50.05 -7.03
N ARG A 141 11.88 -49.51 -6.70
CA ARG A 141 13.16 -50.22 -6.45
C ARG A 141 14.32 -49.23 -6.50
N GLY A 142 14.78 -48.78 -5.33
CA GLY A 142 16.06 -48.09 -5.20
C GLY A 142 16.16 -47.13 -4.02
N SER A 143 16.64 -47.64 -2.88
CA SER A 143 17.28 -46.93 -1.75
C SER A 143 16.44 -45.95 -0.91
N GLY A 144 16.46 -46.16 0.40
CA GLY A 144 15.66 -45.47 1.39
C GLY A 144 16.10 -44.04 1.67
N ARG A 145 15.14 -43.12 1.55
CA ARG A 145 15.03 -41.89 2.35
C ARG A 145 13.54 -41.69 2.56
N SER A 146 13.13 -41.57 3.81
CA SER A 146 11.73 -41.32 4.19
C SER A 146 11.20 -40.13 3.39
N SER A 147 10.06 -40.32 2.72
CA SER A 147 9.26 -39.22 2.21
C SER A 147 8.85 -38.39 3.42
N LYS A 148 9.50 -37.25 3.63
CA LYS A 148 8.86 -36.18 4.39
C LYS A 148 7.54 -35.89 3.66
N GLN A 149 6.45 -35.83 4.41
CA GLN A 149 5.18 -35.34 3.89
C GLN A 149 5.41 -33.88 3.50
N ASP A 150 5.68 -33.65 2.21
CA ASP A 150 5.75 -32.30 1.64
C ASP A 150 4.34 -31.68 1.75
N GLY A 151 4.28 -30.42 2.20
CA GLY A 151 3.05 -29.73 2.52
C GLY A 151 2.07 -29.61 1.34
N ASP A 152 0.79 -29.48 1.69
CA ASP A 152 -0.42 -29.50 0.86
C ASP A 152 -0.59 -28.26 -0.08
N GLY A 153 0.49 -27.87 -0.76
CA GLY A 153 0.53 -26.71 -1.66
C GLY A 153 0.34 -27.06 -3.14
N ARG A 154 -0.10 -26.08 -3.94
CA ARG A 154 -0.21 -26.24 -5.40
C ARG A 154 1.15 -26.46 -6.05
N ARG A 155 1.20 -27.23 -7.15
CA ARG A 155 2.42 -27.50 -7.93
C ARG A 155 2.23 -27.38 -9.45
N ASP A 156 1.08 -26.90 -9.90
CA ASP A 156 0.78 -26.85 -11.33
C ASP A 156 1.65 -25.83 -12.09
N LEU A 157 2.13 -24.77 -11.44
CA LEU A 157 3.12 -23.86 -12.04
C LEU A 157 4.47 -24.53 -12.33
N CYS A 158 4.87 -25.54 -11.54
CA CYS A 158 6.09 -26.32 -11.83
C CYS A 158 6.01 -26.96 -13.22
N TYR A 159 4.83 -27.43 -13.61
CA TYR A 159 4.59 -28.03 -14.91
C TYR A 159 4.68 -27.01 -16.05
N ILE A 160 4.02 -25.86 -15.89
CA ILE A 160 3.99 -24.80 -16.92
C ILE A 160 5.42 -24.34 -17.23
N PHE A 161 6.19 -23.98 -16.19
CA PHE A 161 7.55 -23.50 -16.39
C PHE A 161 8.53 -24.59 -16.85
N ASP A 162 8.32 -25.86 -16.46
CA ASP A 162 9.06 -26.99 -17.04
C ASP A 162 8.88 -27.09 -18.56
N ARG A 163 7.66 -26.84 -19.05
CA ARG A 163 7.39 -26.85 -20.49
C ARG A 163 7.98 -25.65 -21.22
N LEU A 164 7.93 -24.46 -20.62
CA LEU A 164 8.62 -23.28 -21.17
C LEU A 164 10.13 -23.52 -21.29
N ARG A 165 10.76 -24.11 -20.25
CA ARG A 165 12.18 -24.52 -20.30
C ARG A 165 12.46 -25.51 -21.42
N LYS A 166 11.64 -26.55 -21.56
CA LYS A 166 11.80 -27.56 -22.64
C LYS A 166 11.65 -26.97 -24.04
N LYS A 167 10.98 -25.83 -24.16
CA LYS A 167 10.88 -25.03 -25.39
C LYS A 167 12.03 -24.05 -25.59
N GLY A 168 13.04 -24.05 -24.72
CA GLY A 168 14.26 -23.27 -24.88
C GLY A 168 14.25 -21.93 -24.15
N VAL A 169 13.19 -21.59 -23.41
CA VAL A 169 13.13 -20.36 -22.62
C VAL A 169 14.14 -20.44 -21.46
N LYS A 170 15.04 -19.47 -21.39
CA LYS A 170 16.11 -19.36 -20.37
C LYS A 170 15.95 -18.13 -19.47
N THR A 171 15.37 -17.05 -20.00
CA THR A 171 15.19 -15.80 -19.26
C THR A 171 13.76 -15.31 -19.44
N VAL A 172 13.13 -14.92 -18.33
CA VAL A 172 11.81 -14.27 -18.31
C VAL A 172 12.00 -12.92 -17.65
N LEU A 173 11.94 -11.83 -18.42
CA LEU A 173 12.21 -10.51 -17.88
C LEU A 173 11.19 -10.10 -16.81
N LYS A 174 9.92 -10.47 -16.96
CA LYS A 174 8.88 -10.21 -15.96
C LYS A 174 7.98 -11.42 -15.73
N VAL A 175 7.83 -11.86 -14.48
CA VAL A 175 6.80 -12.85 -14.11
C VAL A 175 5.63 -12.11 -13.49
N ILE A 176 4.40 -12.44 -13.89
CA ILE A 176 3.13 -11.89 -13.37
C ILE A 176 2.25 -13.07 -12.99
N ILE A 177 2.25 -13.46 -11.72
CA ILE A 177 1.61 -14.69 -11.26
C ILE A 177 0.56 -14.36 -10.21
N ASP A 178 -0.68 -14.76 -10.45
CA ASP A 178 -1.73 -14.68 -9.44
C ASP A 178 -1.76 -15.94 -8.56
N ASP A 179 -1.14 -15.84 -7.39
CA ASP A 179 -1.06 -16.88 -6.37
C ASP A 179 -1.66 -16.41 -5.04
N SER A 180 -2.64 -15.49 -5.13
CA SER A 180 -3.15 -14.71 -4.00
C SER A 180 -4.12 -15.48 -3.10
N THR A 181 -4.69 -16.58 -3.61
CA THR A 181 -5.72 -17.38 -2.95
C THR A 181 -5.22 -18.76 -2.53
N MET A 182 -5.77 -19.29 -1.43
CA MET A 182 -5.44 -20.63 -0.94
C MET A 182 -6.20 -21.74 -1.70
N PRO A 183 -5.59 -22.94 -1.88
CA PRO A 183 -4.20 -23.25 -1.60
C PRO A 183 -3.29 -22.48 -2.59
N ALA A 184 -2.22 -21.86 -2.07
CA ALA A 184 -1.19 -21.21 -2.86
C ALA A 184 -0.05 -22.20 -3.16
N HIS A 185 0.93 -21.81 -3.97
CA HIS A 185 2.14 -22.61 -4.16
C HIS A 185 3.05 -22.51 -2.93
N SER A 186 3.66 -23.63 -2.53
CA SER A 186 4.68 -23.62 -1.46
C SER A 186 5.97 -22.95 -1.95
N ASP A 187 6.84 -22.57 -1.02
CA ASP A 187 8.16 -22.00 -1.34
C ASP A 187 8.94 -22.93 -2.27
N GLU A 188 8.93 -24.23 -1.99
CA GLU A 188 9.60 -25.26 -2.79
C GLU A 188 9.00 -25.38 -4.19
N ALA A 189 7.66 -25.26 -4.32
CA ALA A 189 7.00 -25.31 -5.61
C ALA A 189 7.36 -24.09 -6.48
N ILE A 190 7.45 -22.91 -5.87
CA ILE A 190 7.90 -21.69 -6.56
C ILE A 190 9.37 -21.83 -6.99
N GLU A 191 10.23 -22.32 -6.08
CA GLU A 191 11.65 -22.55 -6.36
C GLU A 191 11.84 -23.53 -7.53
N ASP A 192 11.12 -24.66 -7.51
CA ASP A 192 11.15 -25.65 -8.57
C ASP A 192 10.57 -25.12 -9.89
N ALA A 193 9.54 -24.28 -9.83
CA ALA A 193 8.91 -23.70 -11.00
C ALA A 193 9.87 -22.78 -11.75
N LEU A 194 10.62 -21.92 -11.07
CA LEU A 194 11.52 -20.96 -11.73
C LEU A 194 12.97 -21.41 -11.82
N LYS A 195 13.28 -22.62 -11.35
CA LYS A 195 14.63 -23.17 -11.36
C LYS A 195 15.30 -23.09 -12.75
N PHE A 196 16.55 -22.63 -12.76
CA PHE A 196 17.38 -22.46 -13.97
C PHE A 196 16.84 -21.43 -14.98
N MET A 197 15.93 -20.55 -14.58
CA MET A 197 15.51 -19.41 -15.38
C MET A 197 15.95 -18.11 -14.72
N ASP A 198 16.42 -17.15 -15.51
CA ASP A 198 16.70 -15.80 -15.01
C ASP A 198 15.38 -15.00 -14.96
N VAL A 199 15.13 -14.30 -13.84
CA VAL A 199 14.00 -13.38 -13.66
C VAL A 199 14.50 -12.00 -13.23
N GLU A 200 14.00 -10.94 -13.87
CA GLU A 200 14.42 -9.55 -13.58
C GLU A 200 13.35 -8.71 -12.88
N ILE A 201 12.07 -8.92 -13.18
CA ILE A 201 10.94 -8.25 -12.53
C ILE A 201 10.08 -9.33 -11.90
N TRP A 202 10.02 -9.30 -10.59
CA TRP A 202 9.23 -10.22 -9.79
C TRP A 202 7.86 -9.61 -9.49
N ASP A 203 6.80 -10.22 -10.00
CA ASP A 203 5.42 -9.95 -9.59
C ASP A 203 4.68 -11.27 -9.36
N TRP A 204 4.92 -11.85 -8.19
CA TRP A 204 4.24 -13.05 -7.73
C TRP A 204 3.31 -12.68 -6.59
N LYS A 205 2.00 -12.73 -6.83
CA LYS A 205 0.96 -12.30 -5.89
C LYS A 205 0.76 -13.29 -4.75
N ARG A 206 1.80 -13.54 -3.96
CA ARG A 206 1.72 -14.37 -2.75
C ARG A 206 1.99 -13.53 -1.53
N MET A 207 1.03 -13.56 -0.60
CA MET A 207 1.11 -12.82 0.64
C MET A 207 2.31 -13.28 1.46
N ASP A 208 3.03 -12.32 2.02
CA ASP A 208 4.13 -12.52 2.97
C ASP A 208 5.22 -13.49 2.50
N LEU A 209 5.47 -13.54 1.18
CA LEU A 209 6.47 -14.43 0.60
C LEU A 209 7.87 -14.14 1.18
N CYS A 210 8.57 -15.20 1.59
CA CYS A 210 9.94 -15.09 2.10
C CYS A 210 10.91 -14.57 1.03
N SER A 211 11.73 -13.57 1.37
CA SER A 211 12.75 -13.01 0.45
C SER A 211 13.81 -14.02 0.04
N GLU A 212 14.02 -15.09 0.82
CA GLU A 212 14.93 -16.18 0.46
C GLU A 212 14.50 -16.90 -0.82
N VAL A 213 13.18 -17.11 -1.01
CA VAL A 213 12.62 -17.71 -2.23
C VAL A 213 12.98 -16.86 -3.43
N ILE A 214 12.72 -15.55 -3.34
CA ILE A 214 13.02 -14.59 -4.41
C ILE A 214 14.53 -14.58 -4.70
N HIS A 215 15.37 -14.57 -3.67
CA HIS A 215 16.82 -14.61 -3.85
C HIS A 215 17.30 -15.87 -4.58
N ARG A 216 16.73 -17.04 -4.28
CA ARG A 216 17.15 -18.32 -4.88
C ARG A 216 16.82 -18.41 -6.36
N VAL A 217 15.63 -17.94 -6.78
CA VAL A 217 15.19 -18.08 -8.18
C VAL A 217 15.24 -16.81 -9.01
N ALA A 218 15.36 -15.64 -8.37
CA ALA A 218 15.39 -14.34 -9.01
C ALA A 218 16.52 -13.46 -8.43
N SER A 219 17.71 -14.03 -8.25
CA SER A 219 18.91 -13.31 -7.72
C SER A 219 19.30 -12.07 -8.54
N LYS A 220 18.89 -12.00 -9.81
CA LYS A 220 19.08 -10.86 -10.73
C LYS A 220 17.88 -9.90 -10.78
N ALA A 221 16.91 -10.05 -9.88
CA ALA A 221 15.76 -9.17 -9.83
C ALA A 221 16.21 -7.72 -9.61
N ARG A 222 15.72 -6.84 -10.48
CA ARG A 222 15.88 -5.38 -10.40
C ARG A 222 14.64 -4.69 -9.84
N GLU A 223 13.50 -5.36 -9.91
CA GLU A 223 12.22 -4.87 -9.41
C GLU A 223 11.48 -6.03 -8.75
N VAL A 224 10.93 -5.78 -7.56
CA VAL A 224 10.16 -6.79 -6.81
C VAL A 224 8.85 -6.17 -6.33
N ASN A 225 7.74 -6.83 -6.65
CA ASN A 225 6.41 -6.57 -6.11
C ASN A 225 6.15 -7.54 -4.96
N LEU A 226 5.94 -6.99 -3.76
CA LEU A 226 5.69 -7.72 -2.53
C LEU A 226 4.27 -7.44 -2.05
N TYR A 227 3.59 -8.48 -1.57
CA TYR A 227 2.22 -8.41 -1.10
C TYR A 227 2.22 -8.66 0.40
N TRP A 228 1.83 -7.66 1.18
CA TRP A 228 2.06 -7.62 2.62
C TRP A 228 0.75 -7.62 3.39
N SER A 229 0.62 -8.59 4.31
CA SER A 229 -0.61 -8.78 5.10
C SER A 229 -0.79 -7.75 6.23
N GLY A 230 0.27 -7.00 6.54
CA GLY A 230 0.38 -6.26 7.80
C GLY A 230 1.31 -6.93 8.82
N ASN A 231 1.82 -8.14 8.55
CA ASN A 231 2.76 -8.81 9.45
C ASN A 231 4.12 -8.11 9.50
N ASN A 232 4.39 -7.40 10.59
CA ASN A 232 5.63 -6.64 10.76
C ASN A 232 6.89 -7.51 10.80
N ALA A 233 6.80 -8.78 11.23
CA ALA A 233 7.95 -9.69 11.22
C ALA A 233 8.44 -9.94 9.80
N VAL A 234 7.51 -10.06 8.84
CA VAL A 234 7.81 -10.24 7.41
C VAL A 234 8.43 -8.97 6.84
N LEU A 235 7.86 -7.80 7.13
CA LEU A 235 8.40 -6.52 6.68
C LEU A 235 9.84 -6.28 7.18
N ARG A 236 10.11 -6.64 8.45
CA ARG A 236 11.47 -6.61 9.02
C ARG A 236 12.38 -7.62 8.33
N GLY A 237 11.92 -8.85 8.11
CA GLY A 237 12.68 -9.89 7.40
C GLY A 237 13.00 -9.53 5.94
N TRP A 238 12.16 -8.74 5.27
CA TRP A 238 12.50 -8.19 3.96
C TRP A 238 13.56 -7.09 4.04
N SER A 239 13.54 -6.30 5.11
CA SER A 239 14.38 -5.10 5.29
C SER A 239 15.75 -5.39 5.92
N GLU A 240 15.95 -6.56 6.52
CA GLU A 240 17.21 -6.93 7.17
C GLU A 240 18.34 -7.23 6.17
N GLU A 241 19.58 -7.31 6.67
CA GLU A 241 20.78 -7.62 5.87
C GLU A 241 20.66 -8.95 5.09
N GLY A 242 19.98 -9.94 5.70
CA GLY A 242 19.70 -11.25 5.10
C GLY A 242 18.50 -11.26 4.13
N GLY A 243 17.75 -10.16 4.05
CA GLY A 243 16.54 -10.02 3.25
C GLY A 243 16.80 -9.58 1.82
N LEU A 244 16.03 -8.60 1.34
CA LEU A 244 16.08 -8.11 -0.05
C LEU A 244 17.43 -7.48 -0.41
N LYS A 245 18.23 -7.03 0.56
CA LYS A 245 19.57 -6.46 0.33
C LYS A 245 20.50 -7.42 -0.42
N ARG A 246 20.27 -8.73 -0.32
CA ARG A 246 21.03 -9.75 -1.06
C ARG A 246 20.79 -9.73 -2.57
N LEU A 247 19.72 -9.09 -3.03
CA LEU A 247 19.45 -8.84 -4.45
C LEU A 247 20.27 -7.65 -4.91
N SER A 248 21.54 -7.88 -5.24
CA SER A 248 22.52 -6.82 -5.59
C SER A 248 22.13 -5.91 -6.76
N GLN A 249 21.17 -6.33 -7.60
CA GLN A 249 20.69 -5.56 -8.76
C GLN A 249 19.34 -4.88 -8.51
N LEU A 250 18.74 -5.06 -7.33
CA LEU A 250 17.44 -4.53 -6.96
C LEU A 250 17.49 -2.99 -6.91
N LYS A 251 16.61 -2.37 -7.67
CA LYS A 251 16.46 -0.90 -7.77
C LYS A 251 15.14 -0.41 -7.21
N THR A 252 14.10 -1.23 -7.33
CA THR A 252 12.73 -0.82 -7.01
C THR A 252 12.00 -1.93 -6.26
N VAL A 253 11.35 -1.57 -5.16
CA VAL A 253 10.45 -2.45 -4.42
C VAL A 253 9.07 -1.80 -4.41
N HIS A 254 8.09 -2.52 -4.94
CA HIS A 254 6.67 -2.14 -4.86
C HIS A 254 6.03 -2.94 -3.73
N LEU A 255 5.61 -2.25 -2.67
CA LEU A 255 4.92 -2.87 -1.55
C LEU A 255 3.42 -2.67 -1.70
N HIS A 256 2.69 -3.77 -1.90
CA HIS A 256 1.24 -3.80 -2.01
C HIS A 256 0.66 -4.16 -0.63
N ILE A 257 -0.01 -3.19 0.00
CA ILE A 257 -0.56 -3.32 1.36
C ILE A 257 -2.01 -3.79 1.28
N GLN A 258 -2.36 -4.76 2.12
CA GLN A 258 -3.71 -5.31 2.19
C GLN A 258 -4.74 -4.25 2.62
N GLN A 259 -5.56 -3.76 1.67
CA GLN A 259 -6.80 -2.99 1.95
C GLN A 259 -8.04 -3.87 1.85
N ASP A 260 -7.88 -5.19 2.00
CA ASP A 260 -8.85 -6.13 1.50
C ASP A 260 -10.18 -6.11 2.26
N PHE A 261 -10.19 -5.71 3.54
CA PHE A 261 -11.45 -5.53 4.26
C PHE A 261 -12.25 -4.34 3.71
N ARG A 262 -11.57 -3.24 3.34
CA ARG A 262 -12.21 -2.11 2.65
C ARG A 262 -12.78 -2.54 1.30
N ARG A 263 -12.06 -3.39 0.56
CA ARG A 263 -12.55 -3.97 -0.70
C ARG A 263 -13.74 -4.91 -0.47
N LEU A 264 -13.67 -5.78 0.52
CA LEU A 264 -14.79 -6.64 0.94
C LEU A 264 -16.02 -5.80 1.27
N LEU A 265 -15.87 -4.68 1.98
CA LEU A 265 -16.95 -3.76 2.27
C LEU A 265 -17.65 -3.26 1.01
N PHE A 266 -16.89 -2.71 0.05
CA PHE A 266 -17.48 -2.21 -1.18
C PHE A 266 -18.08 -3.31 -2.06
N ASP A 267 -17.42 -4.46 -2.14
CA ASP A 267 -17.91 -5.60 -2.90
C ASP A 267 -19.22 -6.14 -2.28
N ALA A 268 -19.26 -6.33 -0.95
CA ALA A 268 -20.45 -6.79 -0.24
C ALA A 268 -21.65 -5.85 -0.44
N GLU A 269 -21.43 -4.54 -0.36
CA GLU A 269 -22.48 -3.54 -0.62
C GLU A 269 -22.94 -3.54 -2.07
N ARG A 270 -22.02 -3.69 -3.03
CA ARG A 270 -22.33 -3.69 -4.46
C ARG A 270 -23.21 -4.87 -4.87
N TYR A 271 -22.98 -6.04 -4.28
CA TYR A 271 -23.69 -7.28 -4.60
C TYR A 271 -24.89 -7.54 -3.66
N TYR A 272 -25.20 -6.62 -2.75
CA TYR A 272 -26.36 -6.76 -1.88
C TYR A 272 -27.67 -6.50 -2.66
N GLU A 273 -28.46 -7.55 -2.86
CA GLU A 273 -29.65 -7.49 -3.73
C GLU A 273 -30.88 -6.83 -3.10
N ARG A 274 -30.90 -6.67 -1.76
CA ARG A 274 -32.09 -6.17 -1.02
C ARG A 274 -32.19 -4.64 -0.96
N GLY A 275 -31.36 -3.93 -1.71
CA GLY A 275 -31.35 -2.47 -1.79
C GLY A 275 -29.96 -1.90 -1.59
N LYS A 276 -29.86 -0.57 -1.59
CA LYS A 276 -28.58 0.09 -1.32
C LYS A 276 -28.34 0.17 0.18
N VAL A 277 -27.23 -0.41 0.64
CA VAL A 277 -26.88 -0.50 2.07
C VAL A 277 -26.85 0.88 2.74
N ASP A 278 -26.27 1.88 2.07
CA ASP A 278 -26.15 3.25 2.58
C ASP A 278 -27.49 3.99 2.70
N GLU A 279 -28.49 3.64 1.88
CA GLU A 279 -29.87 4.15 2.00
C GLU A 279 -30.69 3.40 3.06
N THR A 280 -30.28 2.18 3.43
CA THR A 280 -31.06 1.31 4.36
C THR A 280 -30.55 1.36 5.80
N ILE A 281 -29.31 1.80 6.02
CA ILE A 281 -28.75 2.00 7.37
C ILE A 281 -29.55 3.04 8.15
N GLU A 282 -30.01 2.66 9.36
CA GLU A 282 -30.90 3.48 10.18
C GLU A 282 -30.21 4.74 10.75
N GLU A 283 -28.95 4.61 11.19
CA GLU A 283 -28.21 5.68 11.87
C GLU A 283 -26.80 5.79 11.25
N PRO A 284 -26.63 6.54 10.14
CA PRO A 284 -25.33 6.72 9.48
C PRO A 284 -24.25 7.23 10.43
N ILE A 285 -23.04 6.69 10.33
CA ILE A 285 -21.96 7.01 11.26
C ILE A 285 -21.47 8.44 11.05
N LYS A 286 -21.65 9.31 12.03
CA LYS A 286 -21.21 10.72 11.98
C LYS A 286 -19.92 10.90 12.77
N ILE A 287 -18.91 11.46 12.13
CA ILE A 287 -17.61 11.76 12.74
C ILE A 287 -17.37 13.27 12.61
N ALA A 288 -17.18 13.95 13.74
CA ALA A 288 -16.67 15.31 13.74
C ALA A 288 -15.14 15.28 13.63
N LEU A 289 -14.61 16.00 12.64
CA LEU A 289 -13.19 16.28 12.52
C LEU A 289 -12.96 17.72 13.00
N ILE A 290 -12.30 17.87 14.14
CA ILE A 290 -11.95 19.16 14.71
C ILE A 290 -10.48 19.41 14.41
N ASP A 291 -10.18 20.26 13.43
CA ASP A 291 -8.82 20.47 12.95
C ASP A 291 -8.68 21.82 12.22
N ASP A 292 -7.74 21.97 11.30
CA ASP A 292 -7.43 23.18 10.53
C ASP A 292 -8.36 23.44 9.34
N GLY A 293 -9.51 22.76 9.28
CA GLY A 293 -10.35 22.69 8.08
C GLY A 293 -9.91 21.57 7.15
N VAL A 294 -10.53 21.49 5.97
CA VAL A 294 -10.19 20.48 4.96
C VAL A 294 -10.28 21.09 3.57
N ASP A 295 -9.39 20.71 2.67
CA ASP A 295 -9.51 21.04 1.25
C ASP A 295 -10.55 20.13 0.60
N VAL A 296 -11.82 20.54 0.61
CA VAL A 296 -12.94 19.72 0.07
C VAL A 296 -12.71 19.35 -1.40
N LYS A 297 -12.01 20.20 -2.17
CA LYS A 297 -11.65 19.92 -3.57
C LYS A 297 -10.81 18.65 -3.75
N ASP A 298 -10.06 18.26 -2.72
CA ASP A 298 -9.12 17.13 -2.73
C ASP A 298 -9.73 15.87 -2.08
N LEU A 299 -11.04 15.88 -1.79
CA LEU A 299 -11.77 14.83 -1.07
C LEU A 299 -12.99 14.36 -1.88
N GLU A 300 -13.02 13.08 -2.23
CA GLU A 300 -14.07 12.48 -3.06
C GLU A 300 -15.25 11.91 -2.25
N PHE A 301 -15.31 12.18 -0.94
CA PHE A 301 -16.31 11.62 -0.02
C PHE A 301 -17.25 12.67 0.59
N SER A 302 -18.39 12.21 1.11
CA SER A 302 -19.51 13.06 1.51
C SER A 302 -19.31 13.76 2.86
N PHE A 303 -19.73 15.03 2.92
CA PHE A 303 -19.77 15.85 4.13
C PHE A 303 -21.22 16.17 4.51
N ILE A 304 -21.54 16.13 5.80
CA ILE A 304 -22.82 16.60 6.35
C ILE A 304 -22.80 18.09 6.75
N GLY A 305 -21.77 18.79 6.27
CA GLY A 305 -21.49 20.21 6.50
C GLY A 305 -20.27 20.45 7.38
N GLY A 306 -20.11 21.70 7.78
CA GLY A 306 -19.06 22.11 8.71
C GLY A 306 -19.31 23.51 9.26
N ARG A 307 -18.41 23.94 10.14
CA ARG A 307 -18.42 25.28 10.72
C ARG A 307 -16.99 25.73 11.00
N THR A 308 -16.75 27.03 10.88
CA THR A 308 -15.48 27.64 11.26
C THR A 308 -15.62 28.39 12.57
N PHE A 309 -14.55 28.35 13.36
CA PHE A 309 -14.32 29.17 14.54
C PHE A 309 -13.03 29.99 14.38
N CYS A 310 -12.54 30.13 13.14
CA CYS A 310 -11.36 30.89 12.78
C CYS A 310 -11.78 32.19 12.10
N THR A 311 -11.69 33.29 12.85
CA THR A 311 -11.97 34.62 12.33
C THR A 311 -10.75 35.14 11.60
N ARG A 312 -10.90 35.51 10.33
CA ARG A 312 -9.81 36.08 9.54
C ARG A 312 -9.68 37.58 9.77
N ASP A 313 -10.81 38.26 9.85
CA ASP A 313 -10.89 39.71 10.03
C ASP A 313 -12.17 40.04 10.79
N GLU A 314 -12.02 40.44 12.05
CA GLU A 314 -13.15 40.80 12.91
C GLU A 314 -13.84 42.10 12.47
N GLU A 315 -13.08 43.07 11.98
CA GLU A 315 -13.62 44.39 11.56
C GLU A 315 -14.56 44.24 10.37
N HIS A 316 -14.19 43.37 9.43
CA HIS A 316 -14.97 43.10 8.22
C HIS A 316 -15.84 41.84 8.32
N ASN A 317 -15.87 41.18 9.48
CA ASN A 317 -16.62 39.94 9.73
C ASN A 317 -16.31 38.83 8.70
N LEU A 318 -15.03 38.69 8.35
CA LEU A 318 -14.53 37.66 7.42
C LEU A 318 -14.02 36.47 8.21
N ASN A 319 -14.34 35.27 7.73
CA ASN A 319 -13.93 34.02 8.36
C ASN A 319 -13.14 33.17 7.38
N ASP A 320 -12.19 32.41 7.89
CA ASP A 320 -11.59 31.34 7.09
C ASP A 320 -12.53 30.14 7.07
N PRO A 321 -12.94 29.67 5.88
CA PRO A 321 -13.96 28.64 5.78
C PRO A 321 -13.44 27.27 6.22
N TYR A 322 -14.33 26.42 6.72
CA TYR A 322 -13.99 25.05 7.11
C TYR A 322 -13.61 24.15 5.92
N TYR A 323 -13.98 24.54 4.69
CA TYR A 323 -13.72 23.82 3.45
C TYR A 323 -12.41 24.25 2.76
N VAL A 324 -11.56 24.99 3.47
CA VAL A 324 -10.17 25.25 3.12
C VAL A 324 -9.32 24.92 4.33
N SER A 325 -8.26 24.13 4.14
CA SER A 325 -7.29 23.80 5.20
C SER A 325 -6.18 24.85 5.22
N SER A 326 -5.72 25.28 6.40
CA SER A 326 -4.61 26.25 6.50
C SER A 326 -3.24 25.61 6.24
N THR A 327 -3.08 24.32 6.58
CA THR A 327 -1.82 23.61 6.47
C THR A 327 -1.88 22.33 5.65
N GLY A 328 -3.08 21.81 5.34
CA GLY A 328 -3.32 20.49 4.76
C GLY A 328 -3.53 19.40 5.82
N HIS A 329 -3.34 19.70 7.10
CA HIS A 329 -3.36 18.72 8.19
C HIS A 329 -4.72 18.03 8.31
N GLY A 330 -5.80 18.79 8.43
CA GLY A 330 -7.15 18.24 8.51
C GLY A 330 -7.55 17.48 7.24
N THR A 331 -7.07 17.90 6.06
CA THR A 331 -7.26 17.16 4.80
C THR A 331 -6.67 15.75 4.89
N ILE A 332 -5.47 15.61 5.44
CA ILE A 332 -4.82 14.31 5.65
C ILE A 332 -5.59 13.50 6.70
N MET A 333 -5.97 14.10 7.83
CA MET A 333 -6.74 13.41 8.88
C MET A 333 -8.08 12.87 8.34
N ALA A 334 -8.78 13.67 7.54
CA ALA A 334 -10.02 13.25 6.89
C ALA A 334 -9.81 12.03 5.98
N LYS A 335 -8.73 12.02 5.19
CA LYS A 335 -8.35 10.87 4.33
C LYS A 335 -8.08 9.61 5.17
N GLN A 336 -7.40 9.72 6.31
CA GLN A 336 -7.11 8.56 7.17
C GLN A 336 -8.37 8.01 7.85
N ILE A 337 -9.28 8.86 8.34
CA ILE A 337 -10.57 8.40 8.88
C ILE A 337 -11.37 7.71 7.76
N HIS A 338 -11.46 8.33 6.59
CA HIS A 338 -12.20 7.78 5.45
C HIS A 338 -11.59 6.47 4.95
N LEU A 339 -10.27 6.30 5.01
CA LEU A 339 -9.57 5.06 4.64
C LEU A 339 -10.12 3.86 5.42
N LEU A 340 -10.34 4.00 6.73
CA LEU A 340 -10.85 2.92 7.56
C LEU A 340 -12.37 2.83 7.60
N CYS A 341 -13.08 3.96 7.61
CA CYS A 341 -14.54 3.99 7.58
C CYS A 341 -15.06 4.78 6.37
N PRO A 342 -15.10 4.18 5.17
CA PRO A 342 -15.52 4.89 3.96
C PRO A 342 -16.96 5.40 3.98
N ARG A 343 -17.82 4.80 4.82
CA ARG A 343 -19.23 5.17 4.99
C ARG A 343 -19.47 6.21 6.10
N ALA A 344 -18.42 6.71 6.75
CA ALA A 344 -18.54 7.79 7.72
C ALA A 344 -18.95 9.11 7.03
N GLN A 345 -19.86 9.82 7.68
CA GLN A 345 -20.28 11.17 7.34
C GLN A 345 -19.49 12.19 8.16
N PHE A 346 -18.82 13.12 7.49
CA PHE A 346 -17.94 14.09 8.13
C PHE A 346 -18.66 15.39 8.51
N TYR A 347 -18.43 15.85 9.74
CA TYR A 347 -18.75 17.22 10.18
C TYR A 347 -17.45 17.96 10.51
N VAL A 348 -17.04 18.87 9.63
CA VAL A 348 -15.72 19.52 9.73
C VAL A 348 -15.82 20.79 10.57
N LEU A 349 -14.95 20.92 11.56
CA LEU A 349 -14.92 22.04 12.48
C LEU A 349 -13.53 22.66 12.46
N ARG A 350 -13.41 23.80 11.78
CA ARG A 350 -12.14 24.51 11.66
C ARG A 350 -11.86 25.31 12.92
N LEU A 351 -10.71 25.04 13.52
CA LEU A 351 -10.16 25.75 14.66
C LEU A 351 -9.48 27.04 14.22
N GLU A 352 -9.40 27.96 15.17
CA GLU A 352 -8.52 29.11 15.06
C GLU A 352 -7.10 28.65 15.35
N ASP A 353 -6.23 28.84 14.36
CA ASP A 353 -4.82 28.52 14.44
C ASP A 353 -3.92 29.65 13.95
N HIS A 354 -2.78 29.80 14.61
CA HIS A 354 -1.77 30.80 14.29
C HIS A 354 -0.39 30.13 14.20
N ALA A 355 0.51 30.73 13.41
CA ALA A 355 1.91 30.34 13.43
C ALA A 355 2.53 30.80 14.76
N SER A 356 3.19 29.90 15.48
CA SER A 356 3.97 30.23 16.66
C SER A 356 5.31 30.85 16.26
N GLU A 357 5.93 31.59 17.19
CA GLU A 357 7.27 32.17 17.01
C GLU A 357 8.36 31.11 16.73
N GLU A 358 8.09 29.85 17.11
CA GLU A 358 8.96 28.69 16.86
C GLU A 358 8.60 27.93 15.57
N GLY A 359 7.71 28.46 14.73
CA GLY A 359 7.29 27.85 13.47
C GLY A 359 6.28 26.71 13.60
N GLY A 360 5.69 26.52 14.79
CA GLY A 360 4.67 25.51 15.07
C GLY A 360 3.24 26.03 14.90
N ARG A 361 2.27 25.13 14.86
CA ARG A 361 0.83 25.48 14.84
C ARG A 361 0.32 25.66 16.26
N GLN A 362 -0.19 26.84 16.60
CA GLN A 362 -0.82 27.11 17.90
C GLN A 362 -2.34 27.20 17.74
N ILE A 363 -3.09 26.46 18.56
CA ILE A 363 -4.55 26.38 18.52
C ILE A 363 -5.12 27.06 19.77
N THR A 364 -6.20 27.84 19.62
CA THR A 364 -6.83 28.52 20.76
C THR A 364 -7.78 27.59 21.53
N ALA A 365 -7.70 27.59 22.86
CA ALA A 365 -8.56 26.75 23.72
C ALA A 365 -10.05 27.09 23.56
N LYS A 366 -10.36 28.37 23.36
CA LYS A 366 -11.70 28.87 23.11
C LYS A 366 -12.31 28.31 21.81
N SER A 367 -11.57 28.35 20.69
CA SER A 367 -12.07 27.81 19.42
C SER A 367 -12.29 26.29 19.51
N ALA A 368 -11.38 25.58 20.19
CA ALA A 368 -11.51 24.15 20.47
C ALA A 368 -12.78 23.82 21.27
N ALA A 369 -13.04 24.56 22.37
CA ALA A 369 -14.23 24.36 23.18
C ALA A 369 -15.53 24.61 22.38
N GLN A 370 -15.57 25.67 21.57
CA GLN A 370 -16.71 25.99 20.72
C GLN A 370 -16.96 24.93 19.64
N ALA A 371 -15.89 24.41 19.03
CA ALA A 371 -15.95 23.33 18.06
C ALA A 371 -16.52 22.05 18.70
N ILE A 372 -16.01 21.65 19.86
CA ILE A 372 -16.51 20.47 20.59
C ILE A 372 -18.01 20.62 20.89
N LEU A 373 -18.44 21.78 21.41
CA LEU A 373 -19.87 22.02 21.67
C LEU A 373 -20.71 22.00 20.39
N ALA A 374 -20.18 22.43 19.25
CA ALA A 374 -20.88 22.31 17.97
C ALA A 374 -21.00 20.85 17.50
N ALA A 375 -19.99 20.01 17.72
CA ALA A 375 -20.06 18.57 17.47
C ALA A 375 -21.13 17.90 18.35
N VAL A 376 -21.20 18.28 19.64
CA VAL A 376 -22.24 17.82 20.57
C VAL A 376 -23.64 18.16 20.05
N ARG A 377 -23.88 19.41 19.66
CA ARG A 377 -25.18 19.84 19.11
C ARG A 377 -25.54 19.11 17.82
N LYS A 378 -24.54 18.74 17.00
CA LYS A 378 -24.73 17.95 15.77
C LYS A 378 -25.01 16.47 16.05
N LYS A 379 -24.88 16.02 17.31
CA LYS A 379 -25.08 14.63 17.75
C LYS A 379 -24.23 13.66 16.94
N VAL A 380 -22.94 13.95 16.81
CA VAL A 380 -21.99 13.04 16.19
C VAL A 380 -21.73 11.82 17.09
N HIS A 381 -21.28 10.71 16.52
CA HIS A 381 -20.92 9.52 17.30
C HIS A 381 -19.47 9.61 17.80
N ILE A 382 -18.60 10.22 17.01
CA ILE A 382 -17.16 10.29 17.24
C ILE A 382 -16.68 11.72 17.05
N ILE A 383 -15.78 12.19 17.91
CA ILE A 383 -14.99 13.41 17.72
C ILE A 383 -13.52 13.00 17.60
N SER A 384 -12.88 13.39 16.49
CA SER A 384 -11.44 13.22 16.26
C SER A 384 -10.73 14.56 16.43
N MET A 385 -9.76 14.59 17.35
CA MET A 385 -8.94 15.76 17.72
C MET A 385 -7.46 15.41 17.60
N SER A 386 -6.92 15.51 16.39
CA SER A 386 -5.51 15.22 16.09
C SER A 386 -4.59 16.41 16.44
N TRP A 387 -4.72 16.91 17.66
CA TRP A 387 -3.95 18.05 18.17
C TRP A 387 -3.87 17.99 19.70
N THR A 388 -2.93 18.76 20.25
CA THR A 388 -2.80 18.96 21.70
C THR A 388 -2.68 20.44 22.02
N ILE A 389 -3.19 20.83 23.19
CA ILE A 389 -3.05 22.20 23.72
C ILE A 389 -2.46 22.08 25.12
N ASP A 390 -1.41 22.83 25.41
CA ASP A 390 -0.88 22.93 26.77
C ASP A 390 -1.93 23.61 27.67
N PRO A 391 -2.06 23.24 28.96
CA PRO A 391 -3.09 23.80 29.83
C PRO A 391 -3.13 25.33 29.78
N PRO A 392 -4.28 25.95 29.42
CA PRO A 392 -4.36 27.41 29.34
C PRO A 392 -4.02 28.07 30.67
N GLU A 393 -3.26 29.16 30.59
CA GLU A 393 -2.96 30.01 31.76
C GLU A 393 -4.23 30.70 32.25
N ASP A 394 -5.08 31.16 31.32
CA ASP A 394 -6.39 31.74 31.60
C ASP A 394 -7.33 30.67 32.17
N GLU A 395 -7.84 30.93 33.38
CA GLU A 395 -8.68 29.99 34.13
C GLU A 395 -10.07 29.82 33.49
N GLU A 396 -10.62 30.87 32.88
CA GLU A 396 -11.93 30.81 32.23
C GLU A 396 -11.85 30.05 30.91
N GLU A 397 -10.79 30.25 30.11
CA GLU A 397 -10.56 29.43 28.91
C GLU A 397 -10.35 27.96 29.24
N ARG A 398 -9.56 27.69 30.29
CA ARG A 398 -9.35 26.31 30.78
C ARG A 398 -10.67 25.68 31.20
N ARG A 399 -11.47 26.39 32.00
CA ARG A 399 -12.79 25.93 32.46
C ARG A 399 -13.75 25.71 31.29
N LEU A 400 -13.74 26.58 30.30
CA LEU A 400 -14.57 26.45 29.11
C LEU A 400 -14.23 25.17 28.33
N LEU A 401 -12.95 24.87 28.18
CA LEU A 401 -12.47 23.65 27.50
C LEU A 401 -12.81 22.38 28.30
N ASP A 402 -12.62 22.40 29.62
CA ASP A 402 -13.04 21.30 30.52
C ASP A 402 -14.54 21.01 30.39
N LEU A 403 -15.37 22.06 30.42
CA LEU A 403 -16.83 21.93 30.29
C LEU A 403 -17.24 21.38 28.92
N ALA A 404 -16.61 21.83 27.84
CA ALA A 404 -16.92 21.35 26.50
C ALA A 404 -16.57 19.87 26.32
N ILE A 405 -15.39 19.44 26.76
CA ILE A 405 -14.96 18.04 26.70
C ILE A 405 -15.83 17.17 27.61
N GLY A 406 -16.13 17.64 28.83
CA GLY A 406 -17.03 16.97 29.76
C GLY A 406 -18.44 16.81 29.20
N ALA A 407 -18.98 17.83 28.53
CA ALA A 407 -20.29 17.76 27.88
C ALA A 407 -20.31 16.68 26.79
N ALA A 408 -19.29 16.60 25.95
CA ALA A 408 -19.21 15.57 24.92
C ALA A 408 -19.09 14.15 25.49
N ALA A 409 -18.30 13.98 26.55
CA ALA A 409 -18.19 12.70 27.25
C ALA A 409 -19.50 12.27 27.93
N ASN A 410 -20.27 13.22 28.47
CA ASN A 410 -21.56 12.95 29.12
C ASN A 410 -22.67 12.59 28.12
N GLU A 411 -22.60 13.09 26.89
CA GLU A 411 -23.49 12.72 25.78
C GLU A 411 -23.09 11.38 25.12
N ASN A 412 -22.14 10.63 25.70
CA ASN A 412 -21.61 9.38 25.15
C ASN A 412 -21.08 9.55 23.71
N ILE A 413 -20.40 10.65 23.43
CA ILE A 413 -19.64 10.81 22.20
C ILE A 413 -18.25 10.19 22.42
N LEU A 414 -17.81 9.35 21.50
CA LEU A 414 -16.48 8.75 21.56
C LEU A 414 -15.42 9.80 21.21
N LEU A 415 -14.59 10.16 22.18
CA LEU A 415 -13.56 11.18 22.03
C LEU A 415 -12.21 10.52 21.71
N PHE A 416 -11.59 10.89 20.60
CA PHE A 416 -10.23 10.48 20.24
C PHE A 416 -9.33 11.70 20.17
N CYS A 417 -8.19 11.64 20.86
CA CYS A 417 -7.19 12.70 20.81
C CYS A 417 -5.76 12.16 20.71
N SER A 418 -4.87 12.96 20.13
CA SER A 418 -3.46 12.63 19.99
C SER A 418 -2.72 12.72 21.33
N ALA A 419 -1.80 11.79 21.56
CA ALA A 419 -0.75 11.95 22.54
C ALA A 419 0.18 13.10 22.13
N SER A 420 0.85 13.71 23.13
CA SER A 420 1.88 14.73 22.87
C SER A 420 3.15 14.06 22.32
N ASP A 421 3.57 14.44 21.12
CA ASP A 421 4.80 13.97 20.46
C ASP A 421 6.06 14.76 20.93
N LYS A 422 6.12 15.11 22.22
CA LYS A 422 7.21 15.91 22.84
C LYS A 422 8.22 15.05 23.63
N GLY A 423 8.15 13.72 23.49
CA GLY A 423 9.00 12.76 24.21
C GLY A 423 8.74 12.72 25.73
N ALA A 424 9.73 12.29 26.52
CA ALA A 424 9.59 12.05 27.96
C ALA A 424 9.35 13.33 28.81
N LYS A 425 9.54 14.52 28.25
CA LYS A 425 9.10 15.79 28.85
C LYS A 425 7.64 16.02 28.44
N SER A 426 6.68 15.55 29.22
CA SER A 426 5.28 15.91 28.98
C SER A 426 4.54 16.21 30.29
N SER A 427 4.05 17.44 30.42
CA SER A 427 2.87 17.76 31.22
C SER A 427 1.62 17.15 30.57
N GLU A 428 0.58 16.86 31.35
CA GLU A 428 -0.71 16.50 30.77
C GLU A 428 -1.24 17.64 29.89
N THR A 429 -1.64 17.32 28.66
CA THR A 429 -2.19 18.26 27.68
C THR A 429 -3.68 18.06 27.50
N TYR A 430 -4.37 19.08 26.99
CA TYR A 430 -5.72 18.93 26.49
C TYR A 430 -5.70 18.31 25.09
N PRO A 431 -6.72 17.52 24.69
CA PRO A 431 -7.96 17.22 25.44
C PRO A 431 -7.86 16.16 26.55
N SER A 432 -6.82 15.32 26.55
CA SER A 432 -6.73 14.12 27.41
C SER A 432 -6.77 14.41 28.91
N LYS A 433 -6.30 15.58 29.34
CA LYS A 433 -6.33 16.03 30.73
C LYS A 433 -7.76 16.18 31.30
N ALA A 434 -8.72 16.60 30.48
CA ALA A 434 -10.05 17.02 30.97
C ALA A 434 -10.93 15.86 31.47
N THR A 435 -10.70 14.64 30.97
CA THR A 435 -11.54 13.48 31.31
C THR A 435 -10.79 12.18 31.10
N LYS A 436 -11.18 11.12 31.81
CA LYS A 436 -10.71 9.75 31.55
C LYS A 436 -11.57 8.99 30.53
N LYS A 437 -12.71 9.56 30.11
CA LYS A 437 -13.59 9.02 29.07
C LYS A 437 -13.17 9.50 27.67
N ILE A 438 -11.88 9.34 27.37
CA ILE A 438 -11.26 9.75 26.10
C ILE A 438 -10.18 8.74 25.73
N PHE A 439 -10.07 8.46 24.43
CA PHE A 439 -9.01 7.65 23.87
C PHE A 439 -7.84 8.56 23.50
N THR A 440 -6.77 8.49 24.28
CA THR A 440 -5.48 9.12 23.97
C THR A 440 -4.66 8.16 23.12
N ILE A 441 -4.30 8.57 21.92
CA ILE A 441 -3.70 7.71 20.90
C ILE A 441 -2.27 8.15 20.58
N GLY A 442 -1.33 7.22 20.67
CA GLY A 442 0.07 7.45 20.28
C GLY A 442 0.40 6.89 18.90
N ALA A 443 1.46 7.41 18.30
CA ALA A 443 2.04 6.84 17.09
C ALA A 443 2.75 5.50 17.38
N ALA A 444 2.69 4.61 16.40
CA ALA A 444 3.58 3.47 16.29
C ALA A 444 4.33 3.53 14.97
N THR A 445 5.58 3.08 15.04
CA THR A 445 6.43 2.82 13.87
C THR A 445 5.83 1.70 13.02
N SER A 446 6.32 1.55 11.78
CA SER A 446 6.00 0.43 10.90
C SER A 446 6.30 -0.95 11.51
N SER A 447 7.04 -1.00 12.61
CA SER A 447 7.39 -2.22 13.31
C SER A 447 6.36 -2.64 14.36
N GLY A 448 5.33 -1.81 14.61
CA GLY A 448 4.33 -1.98 15.66
C GLY A 448 4.78 -1.44 17.03
N MET A 449 6.04 -1.04 17.16
CA MET A 449 6.56 -0.40 18.37
C MET A 449 6.07 1.04 18.48
N ALA A 450 5.75 1.48 19.69
CA ALA A 450 5.45 2.88 19.96
C ALA A 450 6.60 3.79 19.49
N ASP A 451 6.26 4.92 18.89
CA ASP A 451 7.24 5.88 18.42
C ASP A 451 7.96 6.53 19.63
N PRO A 452 9.30 6.69 19.62
CA PRO A 452 10.03 7.29 20.74
C PRO A 452 9.60 8.71 21.12
N TRP A 453 8.98 9.45 20.19
CA TRP A 453 8.47 10.80 20.43
C TRP A 453 7.14 10.82 21.18
N VAL A 454 6.42 9.70 21.16
CA VAL A 454 5.23 9.53 21.97
C VAL A 454 5.63 9.62 23.43
N GLY A 455 4.93 10.45 24.20
CA GLY A 455 5.19 10.63 25.62
C GLY A 455 4.98 9.35 26.46
N ASN A 456 4.71 9.51 27.75
CA ASN A 456 4.58 8.35 28.64
C ASN A 456 3.46 7.38 28.19
N LEU A 457 3.83 6.14 27.85
CA LEU A 457 2.90 5.07 27.44
C LEU A 457 1.82 4.74 28.48
N GLY A 458 2.07 5.04 29.76
CA GLY A 458 1.07 4.93 30.83
C GLY A 458 -0.11 5.89 30.66
N ASN A 459 0.08 7.00 29.95
CA ASN A 459 -0.94 8.01 29.70
C ASN A 459 -1.71 7.79 28.39
N ILE A 460 -1.42 6.70 27.68
CA ILE A 460 -1.95 6.42 26.34
C ILE A 460 -2.79 5.16 26.40
N ASN A 461 -3.91 5.16 25.68
CA ASN A 461 -4.79 4.01 25.62
C ASN A 461 -4.29 2.98 24.60
N PHE A 462 -4.01 3.44 23.38
CA PHE A 462 -3.57 2.59 22.26
C PHE A 462 -2.56 3.32 21.38
N THR A 463 -1.84 2.56 20.57
CA THR A 463 -1.00 3.08 19.49
C THR A 463 -1.47 2.57 18.14
N PHE A 464 -1.39 3.41 17.12
CA PHE A 464 -1.75 3.08 15.75
C PHE A 464 -0.60 3.48 14.81
N PRO A 465 -0.54 2.93 13.58
CA PRO A 465 0.45 3.36 12.59
C PRO A 465 0.47 4.88 12.45
N GLY A 466 1.65 5.48 12.57
CA GLY A 466 1.81 6.94 12.61
C GLY A 466 3.16 7.37 12.05
N THR A 467 3.52 6.88 10.87
CA THR A 467 4.75 7.33 10.20
C THR A 467 4.59 8.79 9.81
N LYS A 468 5.57 9.63 10.17
CA LYS A 468 5.61 11.04 9.76
C LYS A 468 5.46 11.16 8.23
N VAL A 469 4.58 12.05 7.80
CA VAL A 469 4.36 12.35 6.37
C VAL A 469 4.82 13.78 6.13
N GLU A 470 5.70 13.95 5.14
CA GLU A 470 6.10 15.26 4.63
C GLU A 470 4.95 15.85 3.81
N MET A 471 4.56 17.10 4.08
CA MET A 471 3.56 17.81 3.26
C MET A 471 4.23 18.64 2.16
N ASP A 472 3.75 18.51 0.92
CA ASP A 472 4.08 19.43 -0.18
C ASP A 472 3.36 20.78 0.05
N GLY A 473 4.12 21.80 0.47
CA GLY A 473 3.67 23.19 0.53
C GLY A 473 4.21 24.02 -0.64
N PRO A 474 3.59 25.16 -1.01
CA PRO A 474 4.19 26.10 -1.93
C PRO A 474 5.57 26.52 -1.39
N ARG A 475 6.61 26.40 -2.23
CA ARG A 475 7.99 26.82 -1.92
C ARG A 475 8.05 28.33 -1.74
N THR A 476 7.71 28.82 -0.56
CA THR A 476 8.23 30.10 -0.07
C THR A 476 9.62 29.83 0.50
N ASP A 477 10.56 30.75 0.28
CA ASP A 477 12.01 30.66 0.58
C ASP A 477 12.38 30.48 2.07
N ASP A 478 11.44 30.08 2.93
CA ASP A 478 11.67 29.81 4.34
C ASP A 478 11.44 28.33 4.67
N SER A 479 12.51 27.66 5.07
CA SER A 479 12.68 26.21 5.13
C SER A 479 12.05 25.55 6.36
N SER A 480 10.76 25.82 6.63
CA SER A 480 9.99 25.03 7.60
C SER A 480 9.15 23.97 6.89
N LEU A 481 9.76 22.79 6.69
CA LEU A 481 9.04 21.59 6.29
C LEU A 481 7.90 21.36 7.29
N ARG A 482 6.64 21.45 6.84
CA ARG A 482 5.46 21.26 7.69
C ARG A 482 5.24 19.76 7.91
N GLU A 483 5.87 19.20 8.94
CA GLU A 483 5.73 17.78 9.31
C GLU A 483 4.35 17.50 9.93
N VAL A 484 3.65 16.45 9.46
CA VAL A 484 2.52 15.86 10.18
C VAL A 484 3.05 14.98 11.30
N SER A 485 2.56 15.20 12.52
CA SER A 485 2.93 14.38 13.68
C SER A 485 2.38 12.95 13.56
N GLY A 486 3.15 11.97 14.02
CA GLY A 486 2.76 10.56 13.96
C GLY A 486 1.48 10.28 14.75
N SER A 487 1.32 10.91 15.92
CA SER A 487 0.15 10.68 16.79
C SER A 487 -1.13 11.28 16.21
N SER A 488 -1.00 12.30 15.35
CA SER A 488 -2.12 12.88 14.60
C SER A 488 -2.72 11.88 13.61
N ILE A 489 -1.87 11.25 12.79
CA ILE A 489 -2.28 10.19 11.85
C ILE A 489 -2.87 8.99 12.61
N ALA A 490 -2.20 8.57 13.68
CA ALA A 490 -2.65 7.47 14.53
C ALA A 490 -4.04 7.73 15.12
N THR A 491 -4.31 8.96 15.57
CA THR A 491 -5.62 9.37 16.12
C THR A 491 -6.73 9.34 15.07
N ALA A 492 -6.44 9.80 13.85
CA ALA A 492 -7.38 9.75 12.75
C ALA A 492 -7.72 8.30 12.36
N LEU A 493 -6.71 7.42 12.32
CA LEU A 493 -6.93 5.98 12.11
C LEU A 493 -7.75 5.37 13.25
N ALA A 494 -7.45 5.69 14.51
CA ALA A 494 -8.23 5.17 15.64
C ALA A 494 -9.71 5.57 15.58
N ALA A 495 -9.99 6.84 15.26
CA ALA A 495 -11.34 7.34 15.05
C ALA A 495 -12.03 6.64 13.87
N GLY A 496 -11.30 6.41 12.77
CA GLY A 496 -11.77 5.64 11.62
C GLY A 496 -12.10 4.18 11.97
N LEU A 497 -11.26 3.50 12.74
CA LEU A 497 -11.51 2.13 13.19
C LEU A 497 -12.75 2.05 14.10
N ALA A 498 -12.91 2.98 15.04
CA ALA A 498 -14.11 3.03 15.87
C ALA A 498 -15.37 3.28 15.03
N GLY A 499 -15.28 4.12 13.99
CA GLY A 499 -16.34 4.31 13.01
C GLY A 499 -16.68 3.01 12.27
N LEU A 500 -15.66 2.25 11.85
CA LEU A 500 -15.82 0.96 11.19
C LEU A 500 -16.47 -0.09 12.12
N VAL A 501 -16.07 -0.14 13.39
CA VAL A 501 -16.68 -1.02 14.41
C VAL A 501 -18.19 -0.74 14.51
N LEU A 502 -18.57 0.54 14.64
CA LEU A 502 -19.98 0.95 14.68
C LEU A 502 -20.70 0.58 13.37
N TYR A 503 -20.04 0.77 12.22
CA TYR A 503 -20.58 0.43 10.91
C TYR A 503 -20.86 -1.08 10.77
N CYS A 504 -19.93 -1.95 11.18
CA CYS A 504 -20.15 -3.40 11.14
C CYS A 504 -21.37 -3.84 11.96
N VAL A 505 -21.66 -3.15 13.08
CA VAL A 505 -22.86 -3.43 13.88
C VAL A 505 -24.13 -2.89 13.23
N GLN A 506 -24.07 -1.77 12.50
CA GLN A 506 -25.19 -1.32 11.65
C GLN A 506 -25.48 -2.31 10.53
N VAL A 507 -24.45 -2.87 9.88
CA VAL A 507 -24.61 -3.94 8.89
C VAL A 507 -25.22 -5.19 9.53
N ARG A 508 -24.78 -5.58 10.73
CA ARG A 508 -25.42 -6.66 11.50
C ARG A 508 -26.90 -6.38 11.77
N LEU A 509 -27.26 -5.15 12.12
CA LEU A 509 -28.65 -4.76 12.33
C LEU A 509 -29.48 -4.86 11.04
N LEU A 510 -28.90 -4.47 9.90
CA LEU A 510 -29.52 -4.54 8.58
C LEU A 510 -29.85 -5.98 8.16
N VAL A 511 -28.93 -6.93 8.37
CA VAL A 511 -29.12 -8.33 7.94
C VAL A 511 -29.80 -9.21 8.98
N ALA A 512 -29.92 -8.77 10.24
CA ALA A 512 -30.46 -9.53 11.34
C ALA A 512 -31.95 -9.92 11.18
N THR A 513 -32.33 -11.05 11.76
CA THR A 513 -33.74 -11.42 11.98
C THR A 513 -34.40 -10.51 13.02
N ASP A 514 -35.73 -10.45 13.07
CA ASP A 514 -36.44 -9.51 13.97
C ASP A 514 -36.11 -9.72 15.46
N GLN A 515 -35.86 -10.97 15.89
CA GLN A 515 -35.43 -11.26 17.26
C GLN A 515 -34.00 -10.74 17.54
N GLU A 516 -33.10 -10.83 16.57
CA GLU A 516 -31.70 -10.42 16.71
C GLU A 516 -31.51 -8.90 16.57
N LYS A 517 -32.38 -8.22 15.80
CA LYS A 517 -32.35 -6.76 15.62
C LYS A 517 -32.37 -6.03 16.96
N GLN A 518 -33.20 -6.48 17.91
CA GLN A 518 -33.30 -5.83 19.21
C GLN A 518 -32.01 -5.98 20.03
N LYS A 519 -31.30 -7.11 19.90
CA LYS A 519 -29.98 -7.30 20.49
C LYS A 519 -28.94 -6.43 19.78
N ALA A 520 -28.87 -6.46 18.45
CA ALA A 520 -27.92 -5.65 17.69
C ALA A 520 -28.09 -4.14 17.94
N ARG A 521 -29.33 -3.65 18.07
CA ARG A 521 -29.60 -2.24 18.41
C ARG A 521 -29.13 -1.90 19.82
N ARG A 522 -29.30 -2.79 20.80
CA ARG A 522 -28.73 -2.61 22.15
C ARG A 522 -27.21 -2.58 22.13
N ASP A 523 -26.59 -3.55 21.45
CA ASP A 523 -25.13 -3.63 21.29
C ASP A 523 -24.57 -2.33 20.66
N PHE A 524 -25.27 -1.80 19.64
CA PHE A 524 -24.92 -0.53 18.99
C PHE A 524 -24.98 0.67 19.96
N GLN A 525 -26.03 0.77 20.78
CA GLN A 525 -26.13 1.87 21.76
C GLN A 525 -25.08 1.75 22.86
N LEU A 526 -24.72 0.53 23.29
CA LEU A 526 -23.65 0.32 24.28
C LEU A 526 -22.29 0.70 23.69
N LEU A 527 -22.00 0.30 22.46
CA LEU A 527 -20.74 0.62 21.77
C LEU A 527 -20.48 2.12 21.57
N LYS A 528 -21.52 2.96 21.53
CA LYS A 528 -21.34 4.41 21.50
C LYS A 528 -20.76 4.96 22.82
N GLN A 529 -20.79 4.19 23.91
CA GLN A 529 -20.21 4.59 25.18
C GLN A 529 -18.73 4.18 25.28
N HIS A 530 -17.93 5.06 25.88
CA HIS A 530 -16.48 4.91 26.02
C HIS A 530 -16.04 3.53 26.52
N ASP A 531 -16.62 3.05 27.63
CA ASP A 531 -16.13 1.83 28.29
C ASP A 531 -16.37 0.57 27.45
N TYR A 532 -17.43 0.53 26.66
CA TYR A 532 -17.75 -0.61 25.80
C TYR A 532 -16.96 -0.56 24.49
N MET A 533 -16.74 0.62 23.90
CA MET A 533 -15.81 0.76 22.79
C MET A 533 -14.38 0.40 23.22
N MET A 534 -13.96 0.79 24.43
CA MET A 534 -12.67 0.38 25.01
C MET A 534 -12.56 -1.13 25.11
N LYS A 535 -13.61 -1.82 25.56
CA LYS A 535 -13.65 -3.30 25.59
C LYS A 535 -13.56 -3.88 24.18
N ALA A 536 -14.30 -3.34 23.20
CA ALA A 536 -14.28 -3.80 21.82
C ALA A 536 -12.89 -3.67 21.20
N LEU A 537 -12.23 -2.51 21.36
CA LEU A 537 -10.90 -2.27 20.83
C LEU A 537 -9.85 -3.18 21.50
N LYS A 538 -9.97 -3.45 22.81
CA LYS A 538 -9.12 -4.45 23.48
C LYS A 538 -9.39 -5.88 23.01
N ASP A 539 -10.63 -6.20 22.66
CA ASP A 539 -11.01 -7.53 22.19
C ASP A 539 -10.50 -7.84 20.78
N ILE A 540 -10.16 -6.81 19.99
CA ILE A 540 -9.46 -7.00 18.71
C ILE A 540 -8.13 -7.71 18.92
N GLY A 541 -7.41 -7.36 19.99
CA GLY A 541 -6.06 -7.86 20.29
C GLY A 541 -5.02 -6.75 20.23
N THR A 542 -3.94 -6.94 20.99
CA THR A 542 -2.81 -6.00 21.04
C THR A 542 -1.49 -6.75 21.22
N THR A 543 -0.39 -6.24 20.66
CA THR A 543 0.94 -6.86 20.79
C THR A 543 1.52 -6.71 22.19
N GLU A 544 2.13 -7.78 22.72
CA GLU A 544 2.89 -7.73 23.98
C GLU A 544 4.10 -6.81 23.87
N GLU A 545 4.77 -6.81 22.72
CA GLU A 545 5.99 -6.02 22.45
C GLU A 545 5.72 -4.52 22.51
N SER A 546 4.50 -4.08 22.20
CA SER A 546 4.07 -2.68 22.34
C SER A 546 3.56 -2.33 23.74
N ASN A 547 3.71 -3.24 24.72
CA ASN A 547 3.13 -3.10 26.05
C ASN A 547 1.58 -3.09 26.02
N HIS A 548 1.00 -3.92 25.14
CA HIS A 548 -0.43 -4.02 24.86
C HIS A 548 -1.08 -2.70 24.40
N LYS A 549 -0.37 -1.95 23.55
CA LYS A 549 -0.86 -0.67 23.02
C LYS A 549 -1.23 -0.73 21.55
N PHE A 550 -0.44 -1.42 20.74
CA PHE A 550 -0.64 -1.52 19.30
C PHE A 550 -1.76 -2.51 18.99
N ILE A 551 -2.81 -2.06 18.28
CA ILE A 551 -3.98 -2.87 17.96
C ILE A 551 -3.72 -3.78 16.76
N GLU A 552 -4.04 -5.06 16.90
CA GLU A 552 -3.81 -6.12 15.90
C GLU A 552 -5.08 -6.50 15.15
N VAL A 553 -5.44 -5.70 14.14
CA VAL A 553 -6.71 -5.86 13.42
C VAL A 553 -6.81 -7.14 12.55
N TRP A 554 -5.69 -7.82 12.28
CA TRP A 554 -5.58 -8.93 11.33
C TRP A 554 -6.47 -10.13 11.69
N GLU A 555 -6.49 -10.53 12.96
CA GLU A 555 -7.24 -11.72 13.42
C GLU A 555 -8.76 -11.55 13.33
N VAL A 556 -9.25 -10.32 13.44
CA VAL A 556 -10.67 -10.01 13.38
C VAL A 556 -11.12 -9.70 11.95
N PHE A 557 -10.43 -8.78 11.29
CA PHE A 557 -10.84 -8.27 9.97
C PHE A 557 -10.25 -9.09 8.83
N GLY A 558 -8.96 -9.43 8.90
CA GLY A 558 -8.25 -10.20 7.85
C GLY A 558 -8.84 -11.59 7.66
N LYS A 559 -9.18 -12.28 8.75
CA LYS A 559 -9.84 -13.58 8.69
C LYS A 559 -11.15 -13.57 7.89
N LYS A 560 -11.95 -12.50 7.99
CA LYS A 560 -13.20 -12.36 7.23
C LYS A 560 -12.99 -12.07 5.76
N VAL A 561 -11.86 -11.43 5.41
CA VAL A 561 -11.43 -11.34 4.02
C VAL A 561 -11.11 -12.71 3.46
N GLU A 562 -10.35 -13.54 4.18
CA GLU A 562 -10.00 -14.89 3.70
C GLU A 562 -11.21 -15.80 3.52
N GLU A 563 -12.23 -15.64 4.37
CA GLU A 563 -13.49 -16.37 4.28
C GLU A 563 -14.32 -15.99 3.05
N LYS A 564 -14.13 -14.79 2.47
CA LYS A 564 -14.85 -14.31 1.28
C LYS A 564 -14.80 -15.29 0.12
N GLU A 565 -13.63 -15.90 -0.13
CA GLU A 565 -13.42 -16.84 -1.24
C GLU A 565 -14.17 -18.16 -1.08
N ARG A 566 -14.70 -18.44 0.11
CA ARG A 566 -15.44 -19.68 0.42
C ARG A 566 -16.94 -19.53 0.29
N TYR A 567 -17.44 -18.32 0.09
CA TYR A 567 -18.86 -18.02 0.09
C TYR A 567 -19.27 -17.24 -1.16
N ASP A 568 -20.50 -17.50 -1.61
CA ASP A 568 -21.12 -16.73 -2.68
C ASP A 568 -21.30 -15.26 -2.28
N GLN A 569 -21.35 -14.39 -3.28
CA GLN A 569 -21.44 -12.94 -3.12
C GLN A 569 -22.61 -12.48 -2.23
N GLU A 570 -23.70 -13.25 -2.19
CA GLU A 570 -24.87 -12.99 -1.34
C GLU A 570 -24.54 -12.98 0.16
N ARG A 571 -23.49 -13.69 0.58
CA ARG A 571 -23.08 -13.80 1.99
C ARG A 571 -21.99 -12.83 2.41
N TRP A 572 -21.44 -12.03 1.49
CA TRP A 572 -20.32 -11.15 1.83
C TRP A 572 -20.70 -10.07 2.84
N LEU A 573 -21.97 -9.62 2.82
CA LEU A 573 -22.48 -8.68 3.83
C LEU A 573 -22.60 -9.33 5.22
N ASP A 574 -22.90 -10.63 5.27
CA ASP A 574 -22.93 -11.38 6.53
C ASP A 574 -21.53 -11.45 7.17
N LEU A 575 -20.46 -11.54 6.37
CA LEU A 575 -19.09 -11.54 6.90
C LEU A 575 -18.78 -10.23 7.66
N ILE A 576 -19.30 -9.10 7.18
CA ILE A 576 -19.17 -7.79 7.84
C ILE A 576 -20.04 -7.75 9.10
N ALA A 577 -21.27 -8.28 9.04
CA ALA A 577 -22.14 -8.42 10.21
C ALA A 577 -21.53 -9.29 11.30
N GLU A 578 -20.83 -10.37 10.93
CA GLU A 578 -20.11 -11.26 11.84
C GLU A 578 -18.96 -10.56 12.55
N VAL A 579 -18.23 -9.65 11.89
CA VAL A 579 -17.25 -8.77 12.55
C VAL A 579 -17.95 -7.96 13.66
N GLY A 580 -19.09 -7.34 13.33
CA GLY A 580 -19.90 -6.62 14.32
C GLY A 580 -20.41 -7.50 15.45
N MET A 581 -20.64 -8.79 15.21
CA MET A 581 -20.99 -9.75 16.26
C MET A 581 -19.80 -10.08 17.16
N ILE A 582 -18.63 -10.34 16.59
CA ILE A 582 -17.39 -10.66 17.30
C ILE A 582 -17.03 -9.53 18.27
N LEU A 583 -17.00 -8.29 17.77
CA LEU A 583 -16.62 -7.10 18.54
C LEU A 583 -17.59 -6.76 19.68
N CYS A 584 -18.80 -7.32 19.65
CA CYS A 584 -19.80 -7.15 20.70
C CYS A 584 -19.81 -8.28 21.75
N ARG A 585 -19.00 -9.34 21.60
CA ARG A 585 -19.06 -10.54 22.46
C ARG A 585 -18.83 -10.25 23.94
N LYS A 586 -17.96 -9.28 24.25
CA LYS A 586 -17.60 -8.89 25.64
C LYS A 586 -18.38 -7.67 26.16
N ILE A 587 -19.38 -7.22 25.42
CA ILE A 587 -20.18 -6.02 25.73
C ILE A 587 -21.51 -6.38 26.39
N SER A 588 -22.06 -7.56 26.04
CA SER A 588 -23.31 -8.11 26.56
C SER A 588 -23.18 -8.87 27.87
#